data_AF-A0A9P1ET84-F1
#
_entry.id   AF-A0A9P1ET84-F1
#
_cell.length_a   1.000
_cell.length_b   1.000
_cell.length_c   1.000
_cell.angle_alpha   90.00
_cell.angle_beta   90.00
_cell.angle_gamma   90.00
#
_symmetry.space_group_name_H-M   'P 1'
#
loop_
_entity.id
_entity.type
_entity.pdbx_description
1 polymer ?
#
loop_
_entity_poly.entity_id
_entity_poly.type
_entity_poly.pdbx_seq_one_letter_code
_entity_poly.pdbx_strand_id
1 'polypeptide(L)'
;MFCLILSFLIPLVTSEHCDKSILAPLFKCSDIASNLTTELQKLAHMPPASEMGIYVDLCESYLNCLEGIECPDAQKYLHPREKSVATMCSGMRFMAGPFGQCVEQLRSNIPSLKKYPCARHLINEKGRPGNCQMYQGEYDCTTSLIEDRCGKKAMEELETHKAYVLSQMHCK
;
A
#
# COMPACT_ATOMS: atom_id res chain seq x y z
N MET A 1 20.77 -8.88 -65.82
CA MET A 1 20.02 -7.82 -65.14
C MET A 1 19.06 -8.50 -64.17
N PHE A 2 19.47 -8.65 -62.90
CA PHE A 2 18.71 -9.37 -61.86
C PHE A 2 17.70 -8.42 -61.22
N CYS A 3 16.41 -8.77 -61.27
CA CYS A 3 15.36 -8.06 -60.58
C CYS A 3 15.24 -8.62 -59.15
N LEU A 4 15.68 -7.86 -58.17
CA LEU A 4 15.46 -8.08 -56.73
C LEU A 4 14.01 -7.77 -56.41
N ILE A 5 13.17 -8.80 -56.27
CA ILE A 5 11.86 -8.67 -55.61
C ILE A 5 12.10 -8.90 -54.12
N LEU A 6 12.39 -7.82 -53.38
CA LEU A 6 12.29 -7.82 -51.92
C LEU A 6 10.81 -7.75 -51.57
N SER A 7 10.22 -8.92 -51.29
CA SER A 7 8.92 -9.05 -50.63
C SER A 7 9.06 -8.57 -49.18
N PHE A 8 8.93 -7.26 -48.94
CA PHE A 8 8.64 -6.74 -47.60
C PHE A 8 7.23 -7.20 -47.21
N LEU A 9 7.14 -8.35 -46.55
CA LEU A 9 6.00 -8.69 -45.70
C LEU A 9 6.03 -7.68 -44.54
N ILE A 10 5.31 -6.58 -44.71
CA ILE A 10 4.96 -5.70 -43.59
C ILE A 10 4.09 -6.57 -42.67
N PRO A 11 4.50 -6.84 -41.41
CA PRO A 11 3.58 -7.47 -40.47
C PRO A 11 2.39 -6.53 -40.34
N LEU A 12 1.20 -7.04 -40.67
CA LEU A 12 -0.07 -6.41 -40.34
C LEU A 12 -0.02 -6.13 -38.84
N VAL A 13 0.21 -4.88 -38.45
CA VAL A 13 -0.01 -4.42 -37.09
C VAL A 13 -1.51 -4.46 -36.92
N THR A 14 -2.04 -5.57 -36.43
CA THR A 14 -3.40 -5.61 -35.89
C THR A 14 -3.37 -4.66 -34.71
N SER A 15 -3.99 -3.49 -34.83
CA SER A 15 -4.28 -2.68 -33.66
C SER A 15 -5.20 -3.52 -32.78
N GLU A 16 -4.69 -4.07 -31.68
CA GLU A 16 -5.47 -4.83 -30.70
C GLU A 16 -6.38 -3.89 -29.91
N HIS A 17 -7.40 -3.37 -30.60
CA HIS A 17 -8.45 -2.60 -29.96
C HIS A 17 -9.19 -3.51 -28.99
N CYS A 18 -9.39 -3.02 -27.76
CA CYS A 18 -10.19 -3.74 -26.78
C CYS A 18 -11.59 -4.00 -27.32
N ASP A 19 -12.04 -5.24 -27.22
CA ASP A 19 -13.44 -5.57 -27.42
C ASP A 19 -14.30 -4.99 -26.27
N LYS A 20 -15.56 -4.67 -26.57
CA LYS A 20 -16.54 -4.19 -25.59
C LYS A 20 -16.76 -5.16 -24.43
N SER A 21 -16.36 -6.43 -24.57
CA SER A 21 -16.35 -7.43 -23.50
C SER A 21 -15.56 -7.00 -22.26
N ILE A 22 -14.58 -6.09 -22.37
CA ILE A 22 -13.84 -5.58 -21.20
C ILE A 22 -14.65 -4.62 -20.32
N LEU A 23 -15.76 -4.07 -20.82
CA LEU A 23 -16.55 -3.07 -20.10
C LEU A 23 -17.16 -3.64 -18.82
N ALA A 24 -17.69 -4.86 -18.87
CA ALA A 24 -18.30 -5.48 -17.70
C ALA A 24 -17.28 -5.74 -16.56
N PRO A 25 -16.10 -6.33 -16.82
CA PRO A 25 -15.01 -6.40 -15.84
C PRO A 25 -14.59 -5.03 -15.30
N LEU A 26 -14.45 -4.01 -16.15
CA LEU A 26 -14.09 -2.65 -15.73
C LEU A 26 -15.13 -2.04 -14.79
N PHE A 27 -16.43 -2.21 -15.08
CA PHE A 27 -17.51 -1.78 -14.19
C PHE A 27 -17.44 -2.50 -12.85
N LYS A 28 -17.20 -3.82 -12.84
CA LYS A 28 -17.01 -4.58 -11.60
C LYS A 28 -15.85 -4.03 -10.77
N CYS A 29 -14.71 -3.72 -11.39
CA CYS A 29 -13.58 -3.12 -10.67
C CYS A 29 -13.93 -1.72 -10.14
N SER A 30 -14.73 -0.94 -10.89
CA SER A 30 -15.23 0.36 -10.45
C SER A 30 -16.14 0.24 -9.22
N ASP A 31 -17.01 -0.77 -9.16
CA ASP A 31 -17.88 -1.01 -8.01
C ASP A 31 -17.06 -1.34 -6.75
N ILE A 32 -16.03 -2.19 -6.88
CA ILE A 32 -15.12 -2.49 -5.77
C ILE A 32 -14.37 -1.24 -5.32
N ALA A 33 -13.86 -0.44 -6.26
CA ALA A 33 -13.19 0.83 -5.96
C ALA A 33 -14.12 1.82 -5.24
N SER A 34 -15.40 1.87 -5.63
CA SER A 34 -16.41 2.71 -4.98
C SER A 34 -16.71 2.24 -3.56
N ASN A 35 -16.83 0.93 -3.35
CA ASN A 35 -17.01 0.35 -2.01
C ASN A 35 -15.81 0.66 -1.11
N LEU A 36 -14.59 0.43 -1.59
CA LEU A 36 -13.36 0.78 -0.86
C LEU A 36 -13.33 2.26 -0.50
N THR A 37 -13.64 3.13 -1.45
CA THR A 37 -13.69 4.58 -1.23
C THR A 37 -14.73 4.94 -0.17
N THR A 38 -15.92 4.33 -0.23
CA THR A 38 -17.02 4.57 0.71
C THR A 38 -16.64 4.14 2.13
N GLU A 39 -16.02 2.97 2.29
CA GLU A 39 -15.56 2.52 3.61
C GLU A 39 -14.43 3.40 4.15
N LEU A 40 -13.49 3.83 3.31
CA LEU A 40 -12.41 4.74 3.72
C LEU A 40 -12.95 6.12 4.13
N GLN A 41 -13.98 6.64 3.46
CA GLN A 41 -14.60 7.93 3.80
C GLN A 41 -15.32 7.92 5.16
N LYS A 42 -15.71 6.75 5.67
CA LYS A 42 -16.29 6.63 7.02
C LYS A 42 -15.24 6.82 8.12
N LEU A 43 -13.95 6.72 7.78
CA LEU A 43 -12.87 6.84 8.73
C LEU A 43 -12.52 8.31 8.97
N ALA A 44 -12.63 8.76 10.22
CA ALA A 44 -12.07 10.04 10.64
C ALA A 44 -10.54 9.99 10.80
N HIS A 45 -10.01 8.83 11.17
CA HIS A 45 -8.58 8.55 11.35
C HIS A 45 -8.27 7.13 10.88
N MET A 46 -6.99 6.82 10.65
CA MET A 46 -6.59 5.46 10.32
C MET A 46 -6.96 4.51 11.48
N PRO A 47 -7.63 3.39 11.19
CA PRO A 47 -8.15 2.48 12.21
C PRO A 47 -7.00 1.69 12.87
N PRO A 48 -7.24 1.08 14.04
CA PRO A 48 -6.30 0.15 14.64
C PRO A 48 -6.04 -1.06 13.73
N ALA A 49 -4.92 -1.75 13.93
CA ALA A 49 -4.53 -2.89 13.10
C ALA A 49 -5.58 -4.00 13.13
N SER A 50 -6.20 -4.19 14.30
CA SER A 50 -7.30 -5.15 14.52
C SER A 50 -8.55 -4.89 13.65
N GLU A 51 -8.76 -3.67 13.17
CA GLU A 51 -9.91 -3.26 12.35
C GLU A 51 -9.55 -3.08 10.86
N MET A 52 -8.28 -3.27 10.48
CA MET A 52 -7.83 -3.02 9.11
C MET A 52 -8.26 -4.08 8.08
N GLY A 53 -8.72 -5.25 8.53
CA GLY A 53 -8.99 -6.41 7.65
C GLY A 53 -9.90 -6.10 6.47
N ILE A 54 -11.05 -5.45 6.70
CA ILE A 54 -12.01 -5.12 5.64
C ILE A 54 -11.41 -4.22 4.53
N TYR A 55 -10.52 -3.30 4.91
CA TYR A 55 -9.87 -2.39 3.96
C TYR A 55 -8.82 -3.13 3.13
N VAL A 56 -8.06 -4.03 3.77
CA VAL A 56 -7.10 -4.89 3.08
C VAL A 56 -7.83 -5.77 2.06
N ASP A 57 -8.91 -6.44 2.46
CA ASP A 57 -9.69 -7.33 1.60
C ASP A 57 -10.28 -6.60 0.39
N LEU A 58 -10.86 -5.41 0.59
CA LEU A 58 -11.39 -4.58 -0.49
C LEU A 58 -10.29 -4.07 -1.42
N CYS A 59 -9.14 -3.69 -0.87
CA CYS A 59 -7.99 -3.23 -1.66
C CYS A 59 -7.42 -4.34 -2.52
N GLU A 60 -7.17 -5.52 -1.95
CA GLU A 60 -6.66 -6.68 -2.68
C GLU A 60 -7.67 -7.16 -3.73
N SER A 61 -8.97 -7.18 -3.40
CA SER A 61 -10.02 -7.49 -4.37
C SER A 61 -10.01 -6.52 -5.55
N TYR A 62 -9.75 -5.24 -5.29
CA TYR A 62 -9.66 -4.23 -6.33
C TYR A 62 -8.39 -4.38 -7.18
N LEU A 63 -7.24 -4.62 -6.55
CA LEU A 63 -5.98 -4.89 -7.24
C LEU A 63 -6.11 -6.10 -8.17
N ASN A 64 -6.57 -7.23 -7.64
CA ASN A 64 -6.78 -8.46 -8.39
C ASN A 64 -7.78 -8.26 -9.54
N CYS A 65 -8.79 -7.39 -9.36
CA CYS A 65 -9.74 -7.07 -10.42
C CYS A 65 -9.07 -6.36 -11.59
N LEU A 66 -8.19 -5.39 -11.31
CA LEU A 66 -7.45 -4.67 -12.36
C LEU A 66 -6.47 -5.60 -13.09
N GLU A 67 -5.73 -6.43 -12.35
CA GLU A 67 -4.77 -7.40 -12.91
C GLU A 67 -5.46 -8.43 -13.82
N GLY A 68 -6.74 -8.74 -13.57
CA GLY A 68 -7.54 -9.63 -14.41
C GLY A 68 -8.03 -9.03 -15.72
N ILE A 69 -7.75 -7.75 -16.02
CA ILE A 69 -8.14 -7.12 -17.29
C ILE A 69 -7.08 -7.36 -18.37
N GLU A 70 -7.40 -8.27 -19.29
CA GLU A 70 -6.56 -8.58 -20.45
C GLU A 70 -6.96 -7.72 -21.65
N CYS A 71 -6.39 -6.51 -21.75
CA CYS A 71 -6.39 -5.76 -23.00
C CYS A 71 -5.18 -4.80 -23.10
N PRO A 72 -4.34 -4.91 -24.15
CA PRO A 72 -3.15 -4.06 -24.33
C PRO A 72 -3.44 -2.55 -24.34
N ASP A 73 -4.48 -2.13 -25.05
CA ASP A 73 -4.87 -0.71 -25.14
C ASP A 73 -5.36 -0.17 -23.78
N ALA A 74 -6.07 -0.99 -22.99
CA ALA A 74 -6.52 -0.61 -21.65
C ALA A 74 -5.37 -0.62 -20.64
N GLN A 75 -4.46 -1.59 -20.73
CA GLN A 75 -3.32 -1.76 -19.83
C GLN A 75 -2.43 -0.52 -19.75
N LYS A 76 -2.29 0.25 -20.84
CA LYS A 76 -1.60 1.55 -20.82
C LYS A 76 -2.14 2.51 -19.75
N TYR A 77 -3.43 2.44 -19.47
CA TYR A 77 -4.12 3.27 -18.47
C TYR A 77 -4.30 2.56 -17.13
N LEU A 78 -4.43 1.23 -17.14
CA LEU A 78 -4.63 0.42 -15.94
C LEU A 78 -3.32 0.23 -15.16
N HIS A 79 -2.18 0.01 -15.80
CA HIS A 79 -0.91 -0.23 -15.11
C HIS A 79 -0.49 0.88 -14.12
N PRO A 80 -0.59 2.19 -14.46
CA PRO A 80 -0.33 3.24 -13.47
C PRO A 80 -1.29 3.18 -12.28
N ARG A 81 -2.55 2.81 -12.53
CA ARG A 81 -3.60 2.65 -11.51
C ARG A 81 -3.32 1.45 -10.63
N GLU A 82 -3.03 0.29 -11.22
CA GLU A 82 -2.60 -0.94 -10.54
C GLU A 82 -1.41 -0.66 -9.62
N LYS A 83 -0.35 -0.02 -10.12
CA LYS A 83 0.83 0.33 -9.31
C LYS A 83 0.48 1.21 -8.11
N SER A 84 -0.42 2.17 -8.31
CA SER A 84 -0.90 3.05 -7.23
C SER A 84 -1.73 2.27 -6.21
N VAL A 85 -2.63 1.40 -6.67
CA VAL A 85 -3.45 0.54 -5.82
C VAL A 85 -2.58 -0.47 -5.06
N ALA A 86 -1.61 -1.10 -5.71
CA ALA A 86 -0.67 -2.03 -5.08
C ALA A 86 0.13 -1.35 -3.95
N THR A 87 0.56 -0.09 -4.17
CA THR A 87 1.23 0.71 -3.13
C THR A 87 0.29 0.97 -1.95
N MET A 88 -0.97 1.33 -2.22
CA MET A 88 -1.98 1.55 -1.20
C MET A 88 -2.28 0.27 -0.40
N CYS A 89 -2.49 -0.87 -1.07
CA CYS A 89 -2.76 -2.15 -0.41
C CYS A 89 -1.57 -2.62 0.41
N SER A 90 -0.35 -2.42 -0.08
CA SER A 90 0.88 -2.70 0.69
C SER A 90 0.92 -1.90 1.98
N GLY A 91 0.60 -0.60 1.91
CA GLY A 91 0.49 0.25 3.09
C GLY A 91 -0.59 -0.21 4.09
N MET A 92 -1.76 -0.62 3.59
CA MET A 92 -2.82 -1.18 4.43
C MET A 92 -2.40 -2.49 5.10
N ARG A 93 -1.75 -3.39 4.36
CA ARG A 93 -1.25 -4.66 4.88
C ARG A 93 -0.17 -4.46 5.94
N PHE A 94 0.75 -3.53 5.70
CA PHE A 94 1.77 -3.13 6.67
C PHE A 94 1.14 -2.65 7.99
N MET A 95 0.11 -1.80 7.90
CA MET A 95 -0.60 -1.29 9.09
C MET A 95 -1.55 -2.32 9.73
N ALA A 96 -1.96 -3.36 9.02
CA ALA A 96 -2.68 -4.52 9.57
C ALA A 96 -1.74 -5.56 10.22
N GLY A 97 -0.46 -5.53 9.82
CA GLY A 97 0.56 -6.50 10.19
C GLY A 97 1.15 -6.32 11.59
N PRO A 98 2.15 -7.15 11.94
CA PRO A 98 2.95 -7.07 13.16
C PRO A 98 3.34 -5.66 13.60
N PHE A 99 3.79 -4.80 12.68
CA PHE A 99 4.14 -3.42 13.05
C PHE A 99 2.92 -2.59 13.48
N GLY A 100 1.81 -2.66 12.75
CA GLY A 100 0.58 -1.98 13.14
C GLY A 100 0.04 -2.44 14.49
N GLN A 101 0.07 -3.75 14.74
CA GLN A 101 -0.30 -4.34 16.03
C GLN A 101 0.62 -3.87 17.16
N CYS A 102 1.92 -3.73 16.89
CA CYS A 102 2.87 -3.16 17.83
C CYS A 102 2.49 -1.72 18.21
N VAL A 103 2.16 -0.88 17.24
CA VAL A 103 1.74 0.51 17.49
C VAL A 103 0.50 0.57 18.38
N GLU A 104 -0.48 -0.30 18.13
CA GLU A 104 -1.69 -0.42 18.96
C GLU A 104 -1.35 -0.84 20.41
N GLN A 105 -0.45 -1.82 20.58
CA GLN A 105 0.02 -2.27 21.88
C GLN A 105 0.80 -1.19 22.63
N LEU A 106 1.70 -0.47 21.96
CA LEU A 106 2.52 0.59 22.56
C LEU A 106 1.67 1.78 23.04
N ARG A 107 0.57 2.07 22.35
CA ARG A 107 -0.39 3.09 22.81
C ARG A 107 -1.22 2.64 24.00
N SER A 108 -1.64 1.38 24.00
CA SER A 108 -2.44 0.80 25.08
C SER A 108 -1.61 0.58 26.35
N ASN A 109 -0.29 0.44 26.21
CA ASN A 109 0.65 0.25 27.31
C ASN A 109 1.93 1.06 27.08
N ILE A 110 1.84 2.35 27.45
CA ILE A 110 2.86 3.37 27.22
C ILE A 110 4.22 2.91 27.79
N PRO A 111 5.28 2.85 26.97
CA PRO A 111 6.62 2.48 27.43
C PRO A 111 7.22 3.46 28.43
N SER A 112 8.09 2.95 29.30
CA SER A 112 8.85 3.78 30.22
C SER A 112 9.74 4.76 29.46
N LEU A 113 9.51 6.06 29.64
CA LEU A 113 10.32 7.13 29.03
C LEU A 113 11.78 7.12 29.53
N LYS A 114 12.05 6.52 30.70
CA LYS A 114 13.42 6.35 31.20
C LYS A 114 14.20 5.33 30.37
N LYS A 115 13.54 4.25 29.92
CA LYS A 115 14.16 3.21 29.09
C LYS A 115 14.09 3.56 27.60
N TYR A 116 12.98 4.14 27.15
CA TYR A 116 12.73 4.51 25.76
C TYR A 116 12.33 5.98 25.64
N PRO A 117 13.28 6.92 25.65
CA PRO A 117 12.97 8.34 25.55
C PRO A 117 12.14 8.70 24.30
N CYS A 118 12.36 8.00 23.19
CA CYS A 118 11.61 8.19 21.93
C CYS A 118 10.12 7.89 22.04
N ALA A 119 9.68 7.11 23.03
CA ALA A 119 8.26 6.83 23.25
C ALA A 119 7.45 8.10 23.57
N ARG A 120 8.10 9.23 23.92
CA ARG A 120 7.47 10.55 24.03
C ARG A 120 6.86 11.06 22.72
N HIS A 121 7.31 10.51 21.59
CA HIS A 121 6.84 10.86 20.24
C HIS A 121 5.70 9.97 19.76
N LEU A 122 5.27 8.97 20.54
CA LEU A 122 4.06 8.21 20.24
C LEU A 122 2.88 9.18 20.33
N ILE A 123 2.27 9.48 19.18
CA ILE A 123 1.11 10.36 19.13
C ILE A 123 -0.12 9.53 19.54
N ASN A 124 -0.94 10.09 20.43
CA ASN A 124 -2.25 9.52 20.81
C ASN A 124 -3.31 9.65 19.70
N GLU A 125 -2.93 10.13 18.51
CA GLU A 125 -3.80 10.15 17.34
C GLU A 125 -3.91 8.72 16.80
N LYS A 126 -5.15 8.24 16.66
CA LYS A 126 -5.42 6.89 16.14
C LYS A 126 -4.78 6.73 14.75
N GLY A 127 -4.08 5.60 14.57
CA GLY A 127 -3.49 5.21 13.29
C GLY A 127 -2.15 5.86 12.91
N ARG A 128 -1.70 6.96 13.53
CA ARG A 128 -0.39 7.58 13.21
C ARG A 128 0.77 7.10 14.12
N PRO A 129 1.70 6.25 13.65
CA PRO A 129 2.55 5.44 14.54
C PRO A 129 3.64 6.22 15.29
N GLY A 130 3.76 7.54 15.05
CA GLY A 130 4.66 8.46 15.74
C GLY A 130 4.79 9.77 14.96
N ASN A 131 5.93 10.43 15.10
CA ASN A 131 6.31 11.61 14.31
C ASN A 131 7.65 11.39 13.59
N CYS A 132 8.06 12.36 12.76
CA CYS A 132 9.31 12.27 12.02
C CYS A 132 10.55 12.08 12.90
N GLN A 133 10.59 12.72 14.08
CA GLN A 133 11.72 12.59 15.01
C GLN A 133 11.92 11.14 15.45
N MET A 134 10.84 10.40 15.69
CA MET A 134 10.88 8.98 16.06
C MET A 134 11.55 8.12 14.99
N TYR A 135 11.30 8.39 13.71
CA TYR A 135 11.78 7.55 12.59
C TYR A 135 13.02 8.09 11.88
N GLN A 136 13.50 9.27 12.26
CA GLN A 136 14.72 9.90 11.73
C GLN A 136 15.75 10.11 12.84
N GLY A 137 15.54 11.11 13.71
CA GLY A 137 16.52 11.53 14.70
C GLY A 137 16.67 10.62 15.91
N GLU A 138 15.68 9.77 16.19
CA GLU A 138 15.67 8.81 17.30
C GLU A 138 15.45 7.38 16.83
N TYR A 139 15.89 7.08 15.61
CA TYR A 139 15.63 5.79 14.97
C TYR A 139 16.13 4.59 15.79
N ASP A 140 17.35 4.66 16.34
CA ASP A 140 17.92 3.59 17.16
C ASP A 140 17.11 3.31 18.43
N CYS A 141 16.57 4.36 19.06
CA CYS A 141 15.66 4.20 20.19
C CYS A 141 14.35 3.53 19.74
N THR A 142 13.83 3.91 18.58
CA THR A 142 12.58 3.38 18.02
C THR A 142 12.69 1.91 17.65
N THR A 143 13.77 1.51 16.96
CA THR A 143 14.00 0.11 16.60
C THR A 143 14.19 -0.75 17.85
N SER A 144 14.97 -0.27 18.83
CA SER A 144 15.13 -0.94 20.12
C SER A 144 13.81 -1.09 20.87
N LEU A 145 12.97 -0.04 20.87
CA LEU A 145 11.64 -0.08 21.48
C LEU A 145 10.74 -1.13 20.83
N ILE A 146 10.69 -1.16 19.50
CA ILE A 146 9.84 -2.08 18.75
C ILE A 146 10.33 -3.52 18.90
N GLU A 147 11.63 -3.77 18.77
CA GLU A 147 12.17 -5.12 18.94
C GLU A 147 11.93 -5.65 20.36
N ASP A 148 12.20 -4.83 21.40
CA ASP A 148 12.01 -5.23 22.80
C ASP A 148 10.54 -5.51 23.15
N ARG A 149 9.61 -4.71 22.61
CA ARG A 149 8.19 -4.74 23.04
C ARG A 149 7.31 -5.61 22.15
N CYS A 150 7.70 -5.77 20.89
CA CYS A 150 6.86 -6.37 19.85
C CYS A 150 7.58 -7.49 19.08
N GLY A 151 8.89 -7.64 19.27
CA GLY A 151 9.68 -8.70 18.67
C GLY A 151 10.17 -8.39 17.25
N LYS A 152 11.03 -9.28 16.74
CA LYS A 152 11.77 -9.08 15.48
C LYS A 152 10.89 -8.87 14.25
N LYS A 153 9.75 -9.56 14.16
CA LYS A 153 8.85 -9.43 13.00
C LYS A 153 8.33 -8.00 12.80
N ALA A 154 7.94 -7.32 13.89
CA ALA A 154 7.49 -5.93 13.81
C ALA A 154 8.64 -4.97 13.44
N MET A 155 9.86 -5.27 13.88
CA MET A 155 11.05 -4.50 13.53
C MET A 155 11.40 -4.69 12.04
N GLU A 156 11.43 -5.92 11.55
CA GLU A 156 11.68 -6.25 10.12
C GLU A 156 10.66 -5.59 9.18
N GLU A 157 9.38 -5.56 9.59
CA GLU A 157 8.35 -4.85 8.83
C GLU A 157 8.57 -3.34 8.82
N LEU A 158 8.96 -2.73 9.95
CA LEU A 158 9.31 -1.31 9.99
C LEU A 158 10.49 -1.02 9.05
N GLU A 159 11.57 -1.79 9.12
CA GLU A 159 12.75 -1.59 8.27
C GLU A 159 12.38 -1.65 6.78
N THR A 160 11.62 -2.68 6.40
CA THR A 160 11.18 -2.90 5.02
C THR A 160 10.31 -1.74 4.51
N HIS A 161 9.50 -1.14 5.39
CA HIS A 161 8.53 -0.10 5.02
C HIS A 161 8.90 1.29 5.55
N LYS A 162 10.14 1.53 5.99
CA LYS A 162 10.57 2.80 6.59
C LYS A 162 10.31 3.99 5.67
N ALA A 163 10.60 3.83 4.38
CA ALA A 163 10.36 4.87 3.38
C ALA A 163 8.86 5.21 3.26
N TYR A 164 7.99 4.19 3.32
CA TYR A 164 6.54 4.37 3.32
C TYR A 164 6.08 5.15 4.56
N VAL A 165 6.55 4.74 5.75
CA VAL A 165 6.24 5.42 7.03
C VAL A 165 6.61 6.91 6.99
N LEU A 166 7.84 7.22 6.54
CA LEU A 166 8.31 8.61 6.42
C LEU A 166 7.49 9.42 5.40
N SER A 167 7.15 8.81 4.27
CA SER A 167 6.34 9.43 3.22
C SER A 167 4.93 9.78 3.72
N GLN A 168 4.25 8.85 4.41
CA GLN A 168 2.90 9.07 4.95
C GLN A 168 2.85 10.17 6.02
N MET A 169 3.93 10.35 6.78
CA MET A 169 4.02 11.42 7.77
C MET A 169 4.47 12.76 7.19
N HIS A 170 4.76 12.82 5.89
CA HIS A 170 5.34 13.98 5.20
C HIS A 170 6.67 14.45 5.83
N CYS A 171 7.49 13.49 6.27
CA CYS A 171 8.83 13.78 6.78
C CYS A 171 9.75 14.22 5.63
N LYS A 172 10.52 15.28 5.86
CA LYS A 172 11.51 15.81 4.92
C LYS A 172 12.88 15.18 5.13
#